data_AF-A0A2G8T5E3-F1
#
_entry.id   AF-A0A2G8T5E3-F1
#
_cell.length_a   1.000
_cell.length_b   1.000
_cell.length_c   1.000
_cell.angle_alpha   90.00
_cell.angle_beta   90.00
_cell.angle_gamma   90.00
#
_symmetry.space_group_name_H-M   'P 1'
#
loop_
_entity.id
_entity.type
_entity.pdbx_description
1 polymer ?
#
loop_
_entity_poly.entity_id
_entity_poly.type
_entity_poly.pdbx_seq_one_letter_code
_entity_poly.pdbx_strand_id
1 'polypeptide(L)'
;MFNRAAWARILPFLTYMLFLGVAELLGYLGWSAADLRWLYGVKIGAVVLVLAVFWREYSELKTFRLPASGMLLALAAGVLVLVLWLNLGAGWMTIGTPAGFDPTTAGRIDWPLVAVRIAGAALVVPVMEELFWRSFLLRWLDTADFEIVDPAQATIKSVLITSVLFGFEHNLWLAGIVAGIAFSALYMRHRTIWSPILAHAVTNGLLGIWVVTTSSWSYW
;
A
#
# COMPACT_ATOMS: atom_id res chain seq x y z
N MET A 1 17.58 18.34 4.97
CA MET A 1 17.12 17.74 6.25
C MET A 1 15.60 17.61 6.17
N PHE A 2 15.01 16.51 6.64
CA PHE A 2 13.55 16.32 6.56
C PHE A 2 12.81 17.24 7.55
N ASN A 3 11.77 17.91 7.06
CA ASN A 3 10.88 18.73 7.88
C ASN A 3 9.76 17.85 8.50
N ARG A 4 8.92 18.47 9.33
CA ARG A 4 7.78 17.80 9.99
C ARG A 4 6.79 17.18 8.99
N ALA A 5 6.55 17.84 7.87
CA ALA A 5 5.64 17.40 6.82
C ALA A 5 6.16 16.16 6.06
N ALA A 6 7.47 16.04 5.86
CA ALA A 6 8.11 14.81 5.37
C ALA A 6 7.96 13.68 6.38
N TRP A 7 8.31 13.91 7.66
CA TRP A 7 8.19 12.88 8.70
C TRP A 7 6.76 12.37 8.89
N ALA A 8 5.76 13.23 8.77
CA ALA A 8 4.35 12.82 8.79
C ALA A 8 4.01 11.78 7.70
N ARG A 9 4.67 11.83 6.54
CA ARG A 9 4.43 10.91 5.40
C ARG A 9 5.37 9.70 5.42
N ILE A 10 6.54 9.82 6.05
CA ILE A 10 7.53 8.75 6.23
C ILE A 10 7.15 7.81 7.38
N LEU A 11 6.75 8.32 8.55
CA LEU A 11 6.60 7.51 9.77
C LEU A 11 5.49 6.44 9.71
N PRO A 12 4.31 6.66 9.12
CA PRO A 12 3.31 5.59 8.94
C PRO A 12 3.88 4.40 8.15
N PHE A 13 4.57 4.68 7.06
CA PHE A 13 5.21 3.68 6.20
C PHE A 13 6.36 2.95 6.92
N LEU A 14 7.28 3.68 7.56
CA LEU A 14 8.35 3.07 8.35
C LEU A 14 7.81 2.23 9.52
N THR A 15 6.67 2.61 10.11
CA THR A 15 6.02 1.80 11.15
C THR A 15 5.55 0.47 10.57
N TYR A 16 4.92 0.47 9.40
CA TYR A 16 4.52 -0.77 8.73
C TYR A 16 5.71 -1.66 8.41
N MET A 17 6.79 -1.10 7.83
CA MET A 17 8.02 -1.83 7.51
C MET A 17 8.73 -2.38 8.75
N LEU A 18 8.76 -1.63 9.86
CA LEU A 18 9.29 -2.10 11.14
C LEU A 18 8.57 -3.36 11.61
N PHE A 19 7.24 -3.41 11.51
CA PHE A 19 6.47 -4.61 11.89
C PHE A 19 6.71 -5.80 10.96
N LEU A 20 7.12 -5.61 9.70
CA LEU A 20 7.56 -6.71 8.85
C LEU A 20 8.88 -7.30 9.36
N GLY A 21 9.87 -6.46 9.64
CA GLY A 21 11.15 -6.91 10.23
C GLY A 21 11.00 -7.54 11.62
N VAL A 22 10.06 -7.06 12.44
CA VAL A 22 9.71 -7.69 13.73
C VAL A 22 9.08 -9.08 13.52
N ALA A 23 8.19 -9.24 12.55
CA ALA A 23 7.59 -10.55 12.24
C ALA A 23 8.64 -11.56 11.78
N GLU A 24 9.55 -11.14 10.90
CA GLU A 24 10.67 -11.94 10.40
C GLU A 24 11.64 -12.34 11.53
N LEU A 25 12.04 -11.38 12.39
CA LEU A 25 12.88 -11.64 13.55
C LEU A 25 12.24 -12.62 14.53
N LEU A 26 10.95 -12.48 14.83
CA LEU A 26 10.22 -13.41 15.70
C LEU A 26 10.15 -14.83 15.07
N GLY A 27 9.98 -14.92 13.75
CA GLY A 27 10.08 -16.18 13.01
C GLY A 27 11.44 -16.85 13.16
N TYR A 28 12.54 -16.10 13.04
CA TYR A 28 13.90 -16.61 13.31
C TYR A 28 14.12 -17.02 14.78
N LEU A 29 13.40 -16.41 15.72
CA LEU A 29 13.38 -16.80 17.14
C LEU A 29 12.42 -17.97 17.44
N GLY A 30 11.85 -18.61 16.42
CA GLY A 30 11.03 -19.82 16.54
C GLY A 30 9.55 -19.59 16.80
N TRP A 31 9.04 -18.36 16.68
CA TRP A 31 7.60 -18.08 16.78
C TRP A 31 6.89 -18.59 15.53
N SER A 32 5.76 -19.29 15.72
CA SER A 32 4.98 -19.80 14.59
C SER A 32 4.08 -18.73 13.97
N ALA A 33 3.65 -18.94 12.72
CA ALA A 33 2.63 -18.11 12.09
C ALA A 33 1.32 -18.06 12.91
N ALA A 34 1.03 -19.13 13.68
CA ALA A 34 -0.11 -19.21 14.57
C ALA A 34 0.04 -18.31 15.81
N ASP A 35 1.25 -18.07 16.32
CA ASP A 35 1.52 -17.15 17.43
C ASP A 35 1.47 -15.69 16.95
N LEU A 36 1.97 -15.44 15.73
CA LEU A 36 2.05 -14.10 15.14
C LEU A 36 0.74 -13.65 14.45
N ARG A 37 -0.34 -14.45 14.49
CA ARG A 37 -1.56 -14.19 13.71
C ARG A 37 -2.19 -12.80 13.93
N TRP A 38 -2.11 -12.29 15.15
CA TRP A 38 -2.64 -10.97 15.52
C TRP A 38 -1.63 -9.82 15.37
N LEU A 39 -0.36 -10.11 15.04
CA LEU A 39 0.67 -9.09 14.81
C LEU A 39 0.28 -8.15 13.64
N TYR A 40 -0.45 -8.65 12.64
CA TYR A 40 -1.01 -7.81 11.59
C TYR A 40 -2.00 -6.76 12.14
N GLY A 41 -2.88 -7.15 13.08
CA GLY A 41 -3.80 -6.22 13.74
C GLY A 41 -3.08 -5.15 14.56
N VAL A 42 -2.03 -5.55 15.29
CA VAL A 42 -1.17 -4.62 16.05
C VAL A 42 -0.43 -3.66 15.09
N LYS A 43 0.13 -4.17 13.99
CA LYS A 43 0.77 -3.37 12.93
C LYS A 43 -0.17 -2.30 12.38
N ILE A 44 -1.38 -2.69 11.98
CA ILE A 44 -2.37 -1.75 11.44
C ILE A 44 -2.81 -0.73 12.50
N GLY A 45 -3.05 -1.16 13.75
CA GLY A 45 -3.37 -0.26 14.85
C GLY A 45 -2.28 0.79 15.11
N ALA A 46 -1.01 0.39 15.06
CA ALA A 46 0.13 1.29 15.19
C ALA A 46 0.22 2.31 14.04
N VAL A 47 0.03 1.86 12.79
CA VAL A 47 -0.02 2.77 11.62
C VAL A 47 -1.17 3.77 11.74
N VAL A 48 -2.37 3.33 12.13
CA VAL A 48 -3.53 4.20 12.36
C VAL A 48 -3.25 5.22 13.46
N LEU A 49 -2.57 4.83 14.55
CA LEU A 49 -2.16 5.76 15.61
C LEU A 49 -1.20 6.83 15.09
N VAL A 50 -0.19 6.46 14.30
CA VAL A 50 0.76 7.43 13.71
C VAL A 50 0.03 8.39 12.74
N LEU A 51 -0.84 7.87 11.87
CA LEU A 51 -1.68 8.68 10.99
C LEU A 51 -2.60 9.64 11.80
N ALA A 52 -3.17 9.21 12.92
CA ALA A 52 -3.99 10.05 13.78
C ALA A 52 -3.19 11.17 14.46
N VAL A 53 -1.99 10.87 14.95
CA VAL A 53 -1.07 11.86 15.57
C VAL A 53 -0.66 12.95 14.56
N PHE A 54 -0.39 12.57 13.31
CA PHE A 54 0.00 13.49 12.25
C PHE A 54 -1.16 14.02 11.40
N TRP A 55 -2.43 13.74 11.75
CA TRP A 55 -3.61 14.11 10.96
C TRP A 55 -3.69 15.58 10.55
N ARG A 56 -3.13 16.48 11.37
CA ARG A 56 -3.09 17.92 11.09
C ARG A 56 -2.18 18.29 9.91
N GLU A 57 -1.18 17.48 9.58
CA GLU A 57 -0.21 17.72 8.50
C GLU A 57 -0.78 17.32 7.11
N TYR A 58 -1.71 16.35 7.05
CA TYR A 58 -2.25 15.83 5.78
C TYR A 58 -3.32 16.74 5.16
N SER A 59 -2.90 17.91 4.69
CA SER A 59 -3.79 18.87 4.01
C SER A 59 -4.55 18.25 2.83
N GLU A 60 -3.89 17.37 2.07
CA GLU A 60 -4.41 16.66 0.91
C GLU A 60 -5.53 15.65 1.23
N LEU A 61 -5.60 15.15 2.48
CA LEU A 61 -6.67 14.26 2.93
C LEU A 61 -7.90 15.04 3.45
N LYS A 62 -7.78 16.33 3.79
CA LYS A 62 -8.88 17.10 4.39
C LYS A 62 -10.00 17.46 3.42
N THR A 63 -9.79 17.33 2.11
CA THR A 63 -10.83 17.57 1.11
C THR A 63 -10.84 16.47 0.06
N PHE A 64 -11.93 15.71 -0.02
CA PHE A 64 -12.16 14.80 -1.14
C PHE A 64 -12.46 15.61 -2.41
N ARG A 65 -11.49 15.69 -3.31
CA ARG A 65 -11.62 16.35 -4.62
C ARG A 65 -11.34 15.33 -5.72
N LEU A 66 -12.39 14.66 -6.19
CA LEU A 66 -12.33 13.76 -7.34
C LEU A 66 -13.73 13.73 -8.01
N PRO A 67 -13.89 14.17 -9.27
CA PRO A 67 -15.17 14.12 -9.96
C PRO A 67 -15.59 12.67 -10.25
N ALA A 68 -16.87 12.43 -10.51
CA ALA A 68 -17.40 11.08 -10.76
C ALA A 68 -16.67 10.34 -11.91
N SER A 69 -16.27 11.03 -12.98
CA SER A 69 -15.44 10.46 -14.05
C SER A 69 -14.03 10.06 -13.58
N GLY A 70 -13.44 10.83 -12.68
CA GLY A 70 -12.16 10.51 -12.04
C GLY A 70 -12.29 9.33 -11.06
N MET A 71 -13.41 9.22 -10.34
CA MET A 71 -13.73 8.05 -9.51
C MET A 71 -13.87 6.80 -10.38
N LEU A 72 -14.67 6.84 -11.46
CA LEU A 72 -14.82 5.72 -12.39
C LEU A 72 -13.48 5.27 -12.98
N LEU A 73 -12.62 6.21 -13.36
CA LEU A 73 -11.27 5.89 -13.85
C LEU A 73 -10.38 5.26 -12.76
N ALA A 74 -10.45 5.73 -11.52
CA ALA A 74 -9.73 5.14 -10.39
C ALA A 74 -10.24 3.72 -10.06
N LEU A 75 -11.55 3.50 -10.04
CA LEU A 75 -12.16 2.17 -9.86
C LEU A 75 -11.71 1.21 -10.96
N ALA A 76 -11.80 1.63 -12.23
CA ALA A 76 -11.38 0.82 -13.38
C ALA A 76 -9.87 0.52 -13.36
N ALA A 77 -9.05 1.49 -12.96
CA ALA A 77 -7.61 1.30 -12.78
C ALA A 77 -7.31 0.31 -11.64
N GLY A 78 -8.02 0.37 -10.51
CA GLY A 78 -7.87 -0.60 -9.41
C GLY A 78 -8.21 -2.03 -9.83
N VAL A 79 -9.30 -2.21 -10.59
CA VAL A 79 -9.66 -3.51 -11.19
C VAL A 79 -8.60 -3.97 -12.21
N LEU A 80 -8.09 -3.09 -13.06
CA LEU A 80 -7.03 -3.42 -14.01
C LEU A 80 -5.73 -3.82 -13.30
N VAL A 81 -5.32 -3.08 -12.27
CA VAL A 81 -4.13 -3.42 -11.46
C VAL A 81 -4.31 -4.76 -10.77
N LEU A 82 -5.50 -5.08 -10.22
CA LEU A 82 -5.79 -6.42 -9.69
C LEU A 82 -5.61 -7.52 -10.76
N VAL A 83 -6.20 -7.34 -11.94
CA VAL A 83 -6.08 -8.33 -13.04
C VAL A 83 -4.62 -8.53 -13.40
N LEU A 84 -3.83 -7.46 -13.51
CA LEU A 84 -2.40 -7.55 -13.76
C LEU A 84 -1.65 -8.21 -12.60
N TRP A 85 -2.00 -7.93 -11.35
CA TRP A 85 -1.41 -8.52 -10.15
C TRP A 85 -1.57 -10.05 -10.13
N LEU A 86 -2.75 -10.55 -10.49
CA LEU A 86 -3.06 -11.98 -10.55
C LEU A 86 -2.42 -12.70 -11.75
N ASN A 87 -1.96 -11.98 -12.78
CA ASN A 87 -1.40 -12.54 -14.01
C ASN A 87 0.12 -12.32 -14.16
N LEU A 88 0.71 -11.36 -13.46
CA LEU A 88 2.16 -11.07 -13.46
C LEU A 88 2.90 -11.83 -12.34
N GLY A 89 2.56 -13.11 -12.17
CA GLY A 89 3.08 -14.00 -11.12
C GLY A 89 4.07 -15.08 -11.60
N ALA A 90 4.68 -14.92 -12.78
CA ALA A 90 5.67 -15.89 -13.27
C ALA A 90 6.93 -15.90 -12.38
N GLY A 91 7.68 -17.00 -12.33
CA GLY A 91 8.80 -17.15 -11.40
C GLY A 91 9.88 -16.06 -11.46
N TRP A 92 10.13 -15.47 -12.63
CA TRP A 92 11.07 -14.34 -12.79
C TRP A 92 10.47 -12.98 -12.42
N MET A 93 9.14 -12.89 -12.32
CA MET A 93 8.38 -11.72 -11.85
C MET A 93 8.23 -11.71 -10.32
N THR A 94 8.73 -12.75 -9.63
CA THR A 94 8.63 -12.94 -8.18
C THR A 94 10.01 -12.92 -7.53
N ILE A 95 10.16 -12.21 -6.40
CA ILE A 95 11.37 -12.17 -5.58
C ILE A 95 11.06 -12.75 -4.20
N GLY A 96 11.93 -13.64 -3.73
CA GLY A 96 11.73 -14.39 -2.49
C GLY A 96 10.57 -15.38 -2.58
N THR A 97 10.14 -15.87 -1.42
CA THR A 97 8.97 -16.74 -1.27
C THR A 97 7.98 -16.05 -0.34
N PRO A 98 6.76 -15.71 -0.80
CA PRO A 98 5.73 -15.18 0.09
C PRO A 98 5.46 -16.18 1.23
N ALA A 99 5.53 -15.72 2.48
CA ALA A 99 5.22 -16.57 3.64
C ALA A 99 3.75 -17.03 3.64
N GLY A 100 2.86 -16.18 3.10
CA GLY A 100 1.43 -16.37 3.09
C GLY A 100 0.79 -16.21 4.47
N PHE A 101 -0.54 -16.24 4.49
CA PHE A 101 -1.29 -16.32 5.74
C PHE A 101 -2.58 -17.11 5.58
N ASP A 102 -2.61 -18.30 6.20
CA ASP A 102 -3.84 -19.08 6.34
C ASP A 102 -4.64 -18.55 7.55
N PRO A 103 -5.87 -18.03 7.37
CA PRO A 103 -6.71 -17.52 8.45
C PRO A 103 -7.46 -18.63 9.19
N THR A 104 -7.24 -19.91 8.91
CA THR A 104 -8.03 -20.98 9.50
C THR A 104 -7.59 -21.36 10.92
N THR A 105 -8.57 -21.63 11.77
CA THR A 105 -8.40 -22.22 13.10
C THR A 105 -9.33 -23.41 13.23
N ALA A 106 -8.78 -24.57 13.61
CA ALA A 106 -9.51 -25.85 13.67
C ALA A 106 -10.30 -26.17 12.37
N GLY A 107 -9.71 -25.88 11.21
CA GLY A 107 -10.31 -26.14 9.89
C GLY A 107 -11.45 -25.19 9.49
N ARG A 108 -11.62 -24.06 10.18
CA ARG A 108 -12.62 -23.02 9.85
C ARG A 108 -11.97 -21.65 9.74
N ILE A 109 -12.45 -20.82 8.81
CA ILE A 109 -11.96 -19.45 8.63
C ILE A 109 -12.26 -18.61 9.89
N ASP A 110 -11.23 -17.99 10.46
CA ASP A 110 -11.36 -16.95 11.49
C ASP A 110 -11.76 -15.63 10.82
N TRP A 111 -13.07 -15.39 10.76
CA TRP A 111 -13.64 -14.19 10.15
C TRP A 111 -13.16 -12.87 10.78
N PRO A 112 -12.96 -12.76 12.11
CA PRO A 112 -12.27 -11.62 12.71
C PRO A 112 -10.88 -11.33 12.11
N LEU A 113 -10.02 -12.35 11.93
CA LEU A 113 -8.71 -12.17 11.29
C LEU A 113 -8.83 -11.74 9.83
N VAL A 114 -9.76 -12.33 9.07
CA VAL A 114 -10.05 -11.94 7.68
C VAL A 114 -10.51 -10.48 7.62
N ALA A 115 -11.44 -10.07 8.47
CA ALA A 115 -11.97 -8.71 8.51
C ALA A 115 -10.86 -7.68 8.81
N VAL A 116 -9.98 -7.97 9.78
CA VAL A 116 -8.84 -7.11 10.11
C VAL A 116 -7.82 -7.03 8.97
N ARG A 117 -7.52 -8.15 8.28
CA ARG A 117 -6.62 -8.14 7.12
C ARG A 117 -7.19 -7.33 5.96
N ILE A 118 -8.43 -7.59 5.55
CA ILE A 118 -9.06 -6.89 4.42
C ILE A 118 -9.25 -5.40 4.74
N ALA A 119 -9.70 -5.04 5.94
CA ALA A 119 -9.84 -3.64 6.34
C ALA A 119 -8.48 -2.92 6.42
N GLY A 120 -7.44 -3.55 6.97
CA GLY A 120 -6.09 -3.00 6.99
C GLY A 120 -5.55 -2.77 5.58
N ALA A 121 -5.60 -3.79 4.73
CA ALA A 121 -5.09 -3.76 3.37
C ALA A 121 -5.86 -2.81 2.43
N ALA A 122 -7.18 -2.64 2.63
CA ALA A 122 -8.00 -1.79 1.75
C ALA A 122 -8.21 -0.36 2.26
N LEU A 123 -8.10 -0.10 3.57
CA LEU A 123 -8.45 1.22 4.16
C LEU A 123 -7.25 1.95 4.78
N VAL A 124 -6.22 1.23 5.25
CA VAL A 124 -5.07 1.84 5.96
C VAL A 124 -3.82 1.83 5.09
N VAL A 125 -3.50 0.68 4.50
CA VAL A 125 -2.34 0.49 3.62
C VAL A 125 -2.33 1.48 2.44
N PRO A 126 -3.42 1.73 1.69
CA PRO A 126 -3.41 2.71 0.62
C PRO A 126 -3.16 4.12 1.14
N VAL A 127 -3.73 4.50 2.29
CA VAL A 127 -3.54 5.84 2.85
C VAL A 127 -2.08 6.07 3.24
N MET A 128 -1.44 5.13 3.94
CA MET A 128 -0.03 5.28 4.35
C MET A 128 0.92 5.27 3.14
N GLU A 129 0.68 4.39 2.16
CA GLU A 129 1.54 4.21 1.00
C GLU A 129 1.40 5.35 -0.01
N GLU A 130 0.19 5.81 -0.32
CA GLU A 130 0.01 6.96 -1.20
C GLU A 130 0.60 8.24 -0.58
N LEU A 131 0.53 8.40 0.75
CA LEU A 131 1.19 9.51 1.45
C LEU A 131 2.72 9.43 1.31
N PHE A 132 3.32 8.25 1.52
CA PHE A 132 4.76 8.06 1.41
C PHE A 132 5.25 8.17 -0.05
N TRP A 133 4.70 7.36 -0.95
CA TRP A 133 5.20 7.20 -2.31
C TRP A 133 4.83 8.39 -3.21
N ARG A 134 3.56 8.82 -3.19
CA ARG A 134 3.01 9.80 -4.14
C ARG A 134 3.02 11.22 -3.57
N SER A 135 2.58 11.42 -2.33
CA SER A 135 2.60 12.76 -1.72
C SER A 135 4.00 13.21 -1.31
N PHE A 136 4.84 12.32 -0.75
CA PHE A 136 6.21 12.65 -0.35
C PHE A 136 7.26 12.29 -1.43
N LEU A 137 7.62 11.02 -1.60
CA LEU A 137 8.86 10.64 -2.28
C LEU A 137 8.90 11.08 -3.76
N LEU A 138 7.80 10.89 -4.51
CA LEU A 138 7.69 11.30 -5.91
C LEU A 138 8.02 12.78 -6.10
N ARG A 139 7.50 13.65 -5.22
CA ARG A 139 7.72 15.10 -5.28
C ARG A 139 9.05 15.52 -4.67
N TRP A 140 9.52 14.79 -3.66
CA TRP A 140 10.79 15.05 -2.98
C TRP A 140 12.03 14.78 -3.85
N LEU A 141 11.93 13.82 -4.79
CA LEU A 141 12.97 13.54 -5.78
C LEU A 141 13.18 14.67 -6.81
N ASP A 142 12.20 15.58 -6.95
CA ASP A 142 12.30 16.78 -7.79
C ASP A 142 12.77 18.00 -6.98
N THR A 143 12.27 18.21 -5.75
CA THR A 143 12.78 19.23 -4.82
C THR A 143 12.55 18.85 -3.35
N ALA A 144 13.50 19.22 -2.48
CA ALA A 144 13.42 18.95 -1.05
C ALA A 144 12.19 19.60 -0.37
N ASP A 145 11.71 20.73 -0.89
CA ASP A 145 10.45 21.35 -0.47
C ASP A 145 9.26 20.80 -1.28
N PHE A 146 9.05 19.49 -1.13
CA PHE A 146 8.16 18.68 -1.98
C PHE A 146 6.69 19.14 -1.99
N GLU A 147 6.25 19.91 -0.99
CA GLU A 147 4.85 20.35 -0.88
C GLU A 147 4.48 21.41 -1.92
N ILE A 148 5.45 22.18 -2.43
CA ILE A 148 5.24 23.18 -3.49
C ILE A 148 5.10 22.57 -4.89
N VAL A 149 5.51 21.31 -5.06
CA VAL A 149 5.43 20.62 -6.35
C VAL A 149 3.97 20.25 -6.60
N ASP A 150 3.40 20.80 -7.68
CA ASP A 150 2.11 20.34 -8.16
C ASP A 150 2.24 18.88 -8.66
N PRO A 151 1.37 17.95 -8.23
CA PRO A 151 1.41 16.55 -8.64
C PRO A 151 1.55 16.31 -10.15
N ALA A 152 0.98 17.17 -10.99
CA ALA A 152 1.03 17.02 -12.45
C ALA A 152 2.39 17.36 -13.08
N GLN A 153 3.28 18.03 -12.34
CA GLN A 153 4.62 18.44 -12.81
C GLN A 153 5.74 17.49 -12.35
N ALA A 154 5.40 16.40 -11.65
CA ALA A 154 6.38 15.39 -11.22
C ALA A 154 7.15 14.84 -12.43
N THR A 155 8.49 14.81 -12.36
CA THR A 155 9.30 14.44 -13.52
C THR A 155 9.19 12.95 -13.86
N ILE A 156 9.35 12.61 -15.14
CA ILE A 156 9.38 11.21 -15.60
C ILE A 156 10.45 10.40 -14.85
N LYS A 157 11.61 11.02 -14.57
CA LYS A 157 12.67 10.43 -13.72
C LYS A 157 12.12 10.03 -12.36
N SER A 158 11.43 10.93 -11.68
CA SER A 158 10.90 10.68 -10.33
C SER A 158 9.79 9.62 -10.36
N VAL A 159 8.89 9.64 -11.35
CA VAL A 159 7.88 8.59 -11.58
C VAL A 159 8.52 7.22 -11.77
N LEU A 160 9.56 7.12 -12.59
CA LEU A 160 10.28 5.85 -12.84
C LEU A 160 10.98 5.35 -11.56
N ILE A 161 11.69 6.23 -10.85
CA ILE A 161 12.38 5.86 -9.59
C ILE A 161 11.37 5.38 -8.55
N THR A 162 10.27 6.11 -8.29
CA THR A 162 9.28 5.67 -7.31
C THR A 162 8.56 4.40 -7.72
N SER A 163 8.29 4.20 -9.01
CA SER A 163 7.63 2.99 -9.48
C SER A 163 8.53 1.76 -9.35
N VAL A 164 9.82 1.89 -9.66
CA VAL A 164 10.81 0.81 -9.47
C VAL A 164 10.95 0.46 -7.99
N LEU A 165 11.09 1.45 -7.11
CA LEU A 165 11.19 1.23 -5.67
C LEU A 165 9.92 0.62 -5.06
N PHE A 166 8.72 1.08 -5.48
CA PHE A 166 7.43 0.47 -5.12
C PHE A 166 7.32 -0.97 -5.63
N GLY A 167 7.91 -1.27 -6.79
CA GLY A 167 8.06 -2.63 -7.29
C GLY A 167 8.82 -3.52 -6.31
N PHE A 168 10.04 -3.13 -5.94
CA PHE A 168 10.91 -3.92 -5.06
C PHE A 168 10.46 -3.99 -3.59
N GLU A 169 9.47 -3.21 -3.17
CA GLU A 169 8.76 -3.43 -1.90
C GLU A 169 7.96 -4.75 -1.89
N HIS A 170 7.52 -5.21 -3.07
CA HIS A 170 6.61 -6.34 -3.22
C HIS A 170 7.33 -7.59 -3.73
N ASN A 171 6.90 -8.79 -3.30
CA ASN A 171 7.38 -10.04 -3.88
C ASN A 171 7.11 -10.09 -5.40
N LEU A 172 5.93 -9.65 -5.84
CA LEU A 172 5.56 -9.54 -7.26
C LEU A 172 6.10 -8.24 -7.86
N TRP A 173 7.43 -8.13 -7.98
CA TRP A 173 8.10 -6.86 -8.26
C TRP A 173 7.59 -6.17 -9.53
N LEU A 174 7.37 -6.93 -10.61
CA LEU A 174 6.88 -6.38 -11.88
C LEU A 174 5.43 -5.87 -11.77
N ALA A 175 4.57 -6.60 -11.04
CA ALA A 175 3.20 -6.15 -10.77
C ALA A 175 3.21 -4.86 -9.94
N GLY A 176 4.10 -4.76 -8.95
CA GLY A 176 4.35 -3.55 -8.16
C GLY A 176 4.79 -2.37 -9.04
N ILE A 177 5.74 -2.55 -9.97
CA ILE A 177 6.15 -1.46 -10.89
C ILE A 177 4.95 -0.96 -11.70
N VAL A 178 4.16 -1.86 -12.28
CA VAL A 178 3.00 -1.48 -13.11
C VAL A 178 1.92 -0.78 -12.29
N ALA A 179 1.68 -1.22 -11.05
CA ALA A 179 0.81 -0.55 -10.09
C ALA A 179 1.34 0.86 -9.75
N GLY A 180 2.62 0.99 -9.43
CA GLY A 180 3.29 2.26 -9.14
C GLY A 180 3.17 3.27 -10.29
N ILE A 181 3.32 2.83 -11.54
CA ILE A 181 3.10 3.66 -12.74
C ILE A 181 1.63 4.08 -12.85
N ALA A 182 0.69 3.14 -12.70
CA ALA A 182 -0.75 3.42 -12.82
C ALA A 182 -1.24 4.42 -11.75
N PHE A 183 -0.83 4.22 -10.49
CA PHE A 183 -1.17 5.11 -9.38
C PHE A 183 -0.49 6.47 -9.50
N SER A 184 0.76 6.54 -9.97
CA SER A 184 1.42 7.81 -10.30
C SER A 184 0.67 8.56 -11.41
N ALA A 185 0.27 7.88 -12.49
CA ALA A 185 -0.50 8.49 -13.58
C ALA A 185 -1.86 9.06 -13.12
N LEU A 186 -2.57 8.33 -12.23
CA LEU A 186 -3.80 8.84 -11.60
C LEU A 186 -3.54 10.08 -10.73
N TYR A 187 -2.48 10.06 -9.94
CA TYR A 187 -2.10 11.19 -9.06
C TYR A 187 -1.76 12.45 -9.87
N MET A 188 -0.92 12.31 -10.89
CA MET A 188 -0.55 13.40 -11.81
C MET A 188 -1.77 13.94 -12.57
N ARG A 189 -2.63 13.05 -13.09
CA ARG A 189 -3.82 13.44 -13.87
C ARG A 189 -4.85 14.19 -13.05
N HIS A 190 -5.16 13.72 -11.84
CA HIS A 190 -6.26 14.27 -11.03
C HIS A 190 -5.79 15.26 -9.94
N ARG A 191 -4.48 15.43 -9.74
CA ARG A 191 -3.86 16.37 -8.77
C ARG A 191 -4.41 16.21 -7.35
N THR A 192 -4.71 14.97 -6.98
CA THR A 192 -5.43 14.62 -5.75
C THR A 192 -5.00 13.22 -5.29
N ILE A 193 -4.62 13.09 -4.02
CA ILE A 193 -4.17 11.81 -3.45
C ILE A 193 -5.32 10.79 -3.38
N TRP A 194 -6.57 11.27 -3.37
CA TRP A 194 -7.76 10.43 -3.37
C TRP A 194 -7.92 9.55 -4.61
N SER A 195 -7.35 9.93 -5.75
CA SER A 195 -7.45 9.11 -6.96
C SER A 195 -6.64 7.80 -6.88
N PRO A 196 -5.34 7.80 -6.56
CA PRO A 196 -4.62 6.56 -6.37
C PRO A 196 -5.05 5.83 -5.09
N ILE A 197 -5.41 6.53 -3.98
CA ILE A 197 -5.95 5.87 -2.78
C ILE A 197 -7.17 5.02 -3.12
N LEU A 198 -8.12 5.56 -3.91
CA LEU A 198 -9.32 4.81 -4.31
C LEU A 198 -8.98 3.61 -5.21
N ALA A 199 -8.08 3.78 -6.19
CA ALA A 199 -7.67 2.69 -7.07
C ALA A 199 -6.97 1.56 -6.30
N HIS A 200 -6.04 1.91 -5.41
CA HIS A 200 -5.27 0.99 -4.59
C HIS A 200 -6.15 0.30 -3.53
N ALA A 201 -7.09 1.02 -2.89
CA ALA A 201 -8.10 0.44 -2.01
C ALA A 201 -8.97 -0.61 -2.72
N VAL A 202 -9.35 -0.36 -3.98
CA VAL A 202 -10.07 -1.33 -4.82
C VAL A 202 -9.21 -2.55 -5.12
N THR A 203 -7.94 -2.36 -5.54
CA THR A 203 -7.00 -3.47 -5.78
C THR A 203 -6.91 -4.37 -4.55
N ASN A 204 -6.63 -3.81 -3.37
CA ASN A 204 -6.38 -4.59 -2.16
C ASN A 204 -7.66 -5.19 -1.57
N GLY A 205 -8.79 -4.49 -1.65
CA GLY A 205 -10.09 -5.00 -1.21
C GLY A 205 -10.55 -6.20 -2.06
N LEU A 206 -10.43 -6.09 -3.39
CA LEU A 206 -10.76 -7.18 -4.31
C LEU A 206 -9.76 -8.34 -4.23
N LEU A 207 -8.46 -8.06 -4.04
CA LEU A 207 -7.46 -9.11 -3.80
C LEU A 207 -7.78 -9.86 -2.50
N GLY A 208 -8.15 -9.15 -1.43
CA GLY A 208 -8.60 -9.75 -0.17
C GLY A 208 -9.80 -10.67 -0.33
N ILE A 209 -10.80 -10.27 -1.13
CA ILE A 209 -11.94 -11.12 -1.47
C ILE A 209 -11.48 -12.35 -2.27
N TRP A 210 -10.66 -12.16 -3.30
CA TRP A 210 -10.15 -13.24 -4.16
C TRP A 210 -9.32 -14.28 -3.38
N VAL A 211 -8.48 -13.84 -2.43
CA VAL A 211 -7.70 -14.72 -1.57
C VAL A 211 -8.60 -15.62 -0.72
N VAL A 212 -9.63 -15.06 -0.09
CA VAL A 212 -10.59 -15.82 0.74
C VAL A 212 -11.43 -16.78 -0.10
N THR A 213 -11.87 -16.39 -1.29
CA THR A 213 -12.71 -17.27 -2.13
C THR A 213 -11.93 -18.39 -2.82
N THR A 214 -10.63 -18.23 -3.03
CA THR A 214 -9.77 -19.22 -3.70
C THR A 214 -8.85 -20.01 -2.75
N SER A 215 -8.80 -19.65 -1.46
CA SER A 215 -7.81 -20.14 -0.48
C SER A 215 -6.35 -19.89 -0.88
N SER A 216 -6.09 -18.86 -1.69
CA SER A 216 -4.76 -18.55 -2.23
C SER A 216 -3.93 -17.71 -1.25
N TRP A 217 -3.63 -18.30 -0.09
CA TRP A 217 -3.03 -17.62 1.06
C TRP A 217 -1.67 -16.98 0.81
N SER A 218 -0.97 -17.33 -0.26
CA SER A 218 0.34 -16.78 -0.65
C SER A 218 0.34 -15.29 -1.02
N TYR A 219 -0.83 -14.69 -1.24
CA TYR A 219 -0.98 -13.25 -1.51
C TYR A 219 -1.18 -12.40 -0.23
N TRP A 220 -1.09 -13.00 0.96
CA TRP A 220 -1.30 -12.34 2.26
C TRP A 220 -0.06 -12.35 3.16
#